data_AF-A0A1E7ENL9-F1
#
_entry.id   AF-A0A1E7ENL9-F1
#
_cell.length_a   1.000
_cell.length_b   1.000
_cell.length_c   1.000
_cell.angle_alpha   90.00
_cell.angle_beta   90.00
_cell.angle_gamma   90.00
#
_symmetry.space_group_name_H-M   'P 1'
#
loop_
_entity.id
_entity.type
_entity.pdbx_description
1 polymer ?
#
loop_
_entity_poly.entity_id
_entity_poly.type
_entity_poly.pdbx_seq_one_letter_code
_entity_poly.pdbx_strand_id
1 'polypeptide(L)'
;YRIKTYPSRSDAETAGGFVTHVGHCGVCSTLQDLAVYANVDFVGVTSPGSFCRRQAVKSFENGLACYRGLGMTNDCAMIFSDTAWNTASNCFGSCVLDPTLPIFDCALNDCLACNEELSAPTFDKFAGRTRRRSGL
;
A
#
# COMPACT_ATOMS: atom_id res chain seq x y z
N TYR A 1 6.54 1.48 23.08
CA TYR A 1 7.45 0.92 22.06
C TYR A 1 7.78 2.03 21.04
N ARG A 2 8.95 2.00 20.39
CA ARG A 2 9.40 3.02 19.41
C ARG A 2 9.90 2.33 18.15
N ILE A 3 9.45 2.77 16.98
CA ILE A 3 10.00 2.31 15.68
C ILE A 3 11.26 3.10 15.36
N LYS A 4 12.28 2.40 14.87
CA LYS A 4 13.52 2.98 14.34
C LYS A 4 13.98 2.18 13.12
N THR A 5 14.45 2.90 12.10
CA THR A 5 15.05 2.30 10.90
C THR A 5 16.53 2.04 11.12
N TYR A 6 16.99 0.87 10.66
CA TYR A 6 18.40 0.47 10.72
C TYR A 6 18.89 0.09 9.31
N PRO A 7 20.19 0.24 9.00
CA PRO A 7 20.74 -0.12 7.69
C PRO A 7 20.66 -1.63 7.41
N SER A 8 20.74 -2.47 8.45
CA SER A 8 20.67 -3.92 8.32
C SER A 8 19.90 -4.59 9.47
N ARG A 9 19.52 -5.85 9.26
CA ARG A 9 18.96 -6.73 10.31
C ARG A 9 19.92 -6.87 11.49
N SER A 10 21.21 -7.09 11.20
CA SER A 10 22.24 -7.27 12.23
C SER A 10 22.36 -6.05 13.13
N ASP A 11 22.28 -4.83 12.56
CA ASP A 11 22.34 -3.59 13.34
C ASP A 11 21.12 -3.43 14.26
N ALA A 12 19.94 -3.83 13.78
CA ALA A 12 18.71 -3.81 14.57
C ALA A 12 18.79 -4.81 15.74
N GLU A 13 19.22 -6.04 15.47
CA GLU A 13 19.34 -7.11 16.48
C GLU A 13 20.43 -6.80 17.52
N THR A 14 21.58 -6.27 17.09
CA THR A 14 22.68 -5.82 17.97
C THR A 14 22.23 -4.70 18.90
N ALA A 15 21.34 -3.82 18.43
CA ALA A 15 20.74 -2.76 19.25
C ALA A 15 19.59 -3.25 20.15
N GLY A 16 19.33 -4.56 20.23
CA GLY A 16 18.23 -5.14 21.00
C GLY A 16 16.85 -4.93 20.37
N GLY A 17 16.79 -4.55 19.09
CA GLY A 17 15.56 -4.34 18.34
C GLY A 17 14.98 -5.64 17.77
N PHE A 18 13.67 -5.66 17.58
CA PHE A 18 12.97 -6.71 16.85
C PHE A 18 12.59 -6.20 15.45
N VAL A 19 13.03 -6.91 14.40
CA VAL A 19 12.75 -6.53 13.01
C VAL A 19 11.29 -6.83 12.68
N THR A 20 10.52 -5.78 12.36
CA THR A 20 9.08 -5.91 12.07
C THR A 20 8.76 -5.97 10.57
N HIS A 21 9.65 -5.49 9.71
CA HIS A 21 9.52 -5.53 8.25
C HIS A 21 10.88 -5.16 7.63
N VAL A 22 11.02 -5.37 6.32
CA VAL A 22 12.20 -5.00 5.53
C VAL A 22 11.79 -4.36 4.20
N GLY A 23 12.57 -3.39 3.73
CA GLY A 23 12.34 -2.72 2.45
C GLY A 23 13.33 -1.58 2.22
N HIS A 24 13.23 -0.91 1.08
CA HIS A 24 14.21 0.07 0.66
C HIS A 24 14.02 1.43 1.36
N CYS A 25 12.78 1.96 1.41
CA CYS A 25 12.56 3.34 1.88
C CYS A 25 11.53 3.56 3.00
N GLY A 26 10.89 2.53 3.57
CA GLY A 26 10.17 2.63 4.86
C GLY A 26 9.04 3.68 4.97
N VAL A 27 8.56 4.23 3.85
CA VAL A 27 7.69 5.41 3.80
C VAL A 27 6.34 5.19 4.51
N CYS A 28 5.78 3.98 4.42
CA CYS A 28 4.55 3.57 5.08
C CYS A 28 4.80 2.72 6.33
N SER A 29 5.97 2.87 6.96
CA SER A 29 6.40 1.97 8.04
C SER A 29 6.25 2.55 9.45
N THR A 30 5.62 3.72 9.57
CA THR A 30 5.31 4.31 10.88
C THR A 30 4.20 3.54 11.59
N LEU A 31 4.08 3.75 12.91
CA LEU A 31 2.97 3.17 13.67
C LEU A 31 1.62 3.78 13.33
N GLN A 32 1.62 5.05 12.93
CA GLN A 32 0.43 5.72 12.46
C GLN A 32 -0.07 5.07 11.16
N ASP A 33 0.80 4.89 10.18
CA ASP A 33 0.43 4.27 8.90
C ASP A 33 0.00 2.82 9.10
N LEU A 34 0.70 2.06 9.94
CA LEU A 34 0.29 0.72 10.33
C LEU A 34 -1.10 0.70 10.97
N ALA A 35 -1.38 1.63 11.88
CA ALA A 35 -2.68 1.71 12.55
C ALA A 35 -3.80 1.99 11.55
N VAL A 36 -3.60 2.92 10.61
CA VAL A 36 -4.56 3.16 9.52
C VAL A 36 -4.75 1.90 8.69
N TYR A 37 -3.65 1.24 8.32
CA TYR A 37 -3.69 0.06 7.47
C TYR A 37 -4.39 -1.15 8.12
N ALA A 38 -4.31 -1.26 9.45
CA ALA A 38 -4.97 -2.31 10.23
C ALA A 38 -6.46 -2.02 10.52
N ASN A 39 -6.85 -0.74 10.59
CA ASN A 39 -8.21 -0.35 11.02
C ASN A 39 -9.10 0.15 9.89
N VAL A 40 -8.56 0.42 8.70
CA VAL A 40 -9.32 0.85 7.52
C VAL A 40 -9.38 -0.28 6.51
N ASP A 41 -10.57 -0.53 5.97
CA ASP A 41 -10.74 -1.43 4.84
C ASP A 41 -10.27 -0.76 3.53
N PHE A 42 -9.33 -1.40 2.83
CA PHE A 42 -8.79 -0.99 1.52
C PHE A 42 -9.23 -1.90 0.37
N VAL A 43 -9.95 -2.98 0.64
CA VAL A 43 -10.35 -3.98 -0.36
C VAL A 43 -11.81 -3.80 -0.76
N GLY A 44 -12.70 -3.61 0.22
CA GLY A 44 -14.13 -3.53 -0.05
C GLY A 44 -14.46 -2.45 -1.08
N VAL A 45 -15.35 -2.75 -2.02
CA VAL A 45 -15.70 -1.82 -3.12
C VAL A 45 -16.23 -0.48 -2.58
N THR A 46 -16.99 -0.53 -1.49
CA THR A 46 -17.56 0.63 -0.79
C THR A 46 -16.69 1.13 0.37
N SER A 47 -15.48 0.60 0.53
CA SER A 47 -14.63 0.92 1.67
C SER A 47 -14.04 2.33 1.60
N PRO A 48 -13.61 2.92 2.74
CA PRO A 48 -12.94 4.21 2.75
C PRO A 48 -11.66 4.21 1.89
N GLY A 49 -10.87 3.14 1.93
CA GLY A 49 -9.68 3.02 1.08
C GLY A 49 -10.01 2.98 -0.41
N SER A 50 -11.02 2.21 -0.82
CA SER A 50 -11.50 2.19 -2.21
C SER A 50 -12.08 3.54 -2.66
N PHE A 51 -12.71 4.29 -1.74
CA PHE A 51 -13.11 5.66 -2.01
C PHE A 51 -11.91 6.56 -2.31
N CYS A 52 -10.87 6.54 -1.46
CA CYS A 52 -9.66 7.32 -1.74
C CYS A 52 -8.93 6.88 -3.00
N ARG A 53 -8.95 5.59 -3.34
CA ARG A 53 -8.46 5.09 -4.64
C ARG A 53 -9.19 5.76 -5.80
N ARG A 54 -10.53 5.82 -5.78
CA ARG A 54 -11.31 6.51 -6.84
C ARG A 54 -11.01 8.01 -6.90
N GLN A 55 -10.74 8.65 -5.77
CA GLN A 55 -10.34 10.05 -5.74
C GLN A 55 -8.95 10.25 -6.35
N ALA A 56 -8.01 9.35 -6.07
CA ALA A 56 -6.68 9.34 -6.69
C ALA A 56 -6.76 9.19 -8.21
N VAL A 57 -7.69 8.37 -8.75
CA VAL A 57 -7.92 8.26 -10.20
C VAL A 57 -8.36 9.58 -10.85
N LYS A 58 -9.07 10.44 -10.11
CA LYS A 58 -9.48 11.75 -10.63
C LYS A 58 -8.31 12.73 -10.66
N SER A 59 -7.49 12.75 -9.61
CA SER A 59 -6.20 13.43 -9.59
C SER A 59 -5.35 12.94 -8.41
N PHE A 60 -4.03 13.03 -8.55
CA PHE A 60 -3.08 12.70 -7.51
C PHE A 60 -3.35 13.48 -6.21
N GLU A 61 -3.67 14.77 -6.30
CA GLU A 61 -3.92 15.66 -5.16
C GLU A 61 -5.19 15.27 -4.40
N ASN A 62 -6.24 14.87 -5.12
CA ASN A 62 -7.49 14.41 -4.52
C ASN A 62 -7.28 13.11 -3.73
N GLY A 63 -6.50 12.18 -4.30
CA GLY A 63 -6.10 10.96 -3.60
C GLY A 63 -5.25 11.24 -2.37
N LEU A 64 -4.23 12.08 -2.50
CA LEU A 64 -3.34 12.47 -1.41
C LEU A 64 -4.11 13.09 -0.25
N ALA A 65 -4.99 14.06 -0.53
CA ALA A 65 -5.83 14.68 0.48
C ALA A 65 -6.76 13.66 1.16
N CYS A 66 -7.34 12.74 0.39
CA CYS A 66 -8.22 11.70 0.91
C CYS A 66 -7.49 10.73 1.86
N TYR A 67 -6.35 10.18 1.45
CA TYR A 67 -5.58 9.25 2.26
C TYR A 67 -5.03 9.90 3.54
N ARG A 68 -4.62 11.17 3.48
CA ARG A 68 -4.29 11.96 4.69
C ARG A 68 -5.51 12.14 5.60
N GLY A 69 -6.70 12.32 5.03
CA GLY A 69 -7.96 12.37 5.76
C GLY A 69 -8.32 11.06 6.48
N LEU A 70 -7.84 9.91 5.97
CA LEU A 70 -7.92 8.62 6.68
C LEU A 70 -6.88 8.47 7.80
N GLY A 71 -5.97 9.43 7.95
CA GLY A 71 -4.94 9.45 8.98
C GLY A 71 -3.56 8.97 8.54
N MET A 72 -3.32 8.72 7.24
CA MET A 72 -1.98 8.38 6.77
C MET A 72 -1.02 9.58 6.88
N THR A 73 0.26 9.29 7.08
CA THR A 73 1.32 10.28 6.94
C THR A 73 1.38 10.80 5.50
N ASN A 74 1.96 11.98 5.30
CA ASN A 74 2.04 12.61 3.98
C ASN A 74 2.69 11.69 2.95
N ASP A 75 3.85 11.13 3.30
CA ASP A 75 4.65 10.35 2.36
C ASP A 75 3.98 9.01 2.03
N CYS A 76 3.34 8.37 3.02
CA CYS A 76 2.56 7.17 2.76
C CYS A 76 1.35 7.47 1.86
N ALA A 77 0.61 8.54 2.14
CA ALA A 77 -0.52 8.98 1.33
C ALA A 77 -0.13 9.30 -0.12
N MET A 78 1.05 9.88 -0.36
CA MET A 78 1.57 10.12 -1.71
C MET A 78 1.75 8.81 -2.47
N ILE A 79 2.39 7.81 -1.86
CA ILE A 79 2.64 6.51 -2.50
C ILE A 79 1.33 5.76 -2.79
N PHE A 80 0.34 5.81 -1.89
CA PHE A 80 -0.98 5.25 -2.15
C PHE A 80 -1.72 5.95 -3.29
N SER A 81 -1.62 7.28 -3.37
CA SER A 81 -2.23 8.07 -4.45
C SER A 81 -1.58 7.78 -5.80
N ASP A 82 -0.24 7.76 -5.85
CA ASP A 82 0.53 7.43 -7.04
C ASP A 82 0.21 6.03 -7.56
N THR A 83 0.20 5.03 -6.67
CA THR A 83 -0.12 3.64 -7.03
C THR A 83 -1.52 3.51 -7.61
N ALA A 84 -2.50 4.23 -7.03
CA ALA A 84 -3.87 4.23 -7.52
C ALA A 84 -3.99 4.89 -8.90
N TRP A 85 -3.33 6.04 -9.10
CA TRP A 85 -3.27 6.75 -10.38
C TRP A 85 -2.59 5.90 -11.46
N ASN A 86 -1.43 5.31 -11.15
CA ASN A 86 -0.67 4.48 -12.06
C ASN A 86 -1.44 3.20 -12.45
N THR A 87 -2.11 2.56 -11.48
CA THR A 87 -2.97 1.39 -11.76
C THR A 87 -4.14 1.78 -12.65
N ALA A 88 -4.79 2.90 -12.39
CA ALA A 88 -5.88 3.36 -13.25
C ALA A 88 -5.41 3.75 -14.65
N SER A 89 -4.18 4.23 -14.81
CA SER A 89 -3.63 4.62 -16.11
C SER A 89 -3.21 3.42 -16.96
N ASN A 90 -2.68 2.36 -16.34
CA ASN A 90 -2.08 1.23 -17.05
C ASN A 90 -2.92 -0.06 -16.99
N CYS A 91 -3.78 -0.22 -15.99
CA CYS A 91 -4.56 -1.43 -15.74
C CYS A 91 -6.08 -1.20 -15.84
N PHE A 92 -6.53 -0.09 -16.44
CA PHE A 92 -7.96 0.26 -16.51
C PHE A 92 -8.82 -0.88 -17.08
N GLY A 93 -8.39 -1.47 -18.21
CA GLY A 93 -9.13 -2.57 -18.85
C GLY A 93 -9.30 -3.77 -17.93
N SER A 94 -8.21 -4.28 -17.37
CA SER A 94 -8.22 -5.44 -16.48
C SER A 94 -8.99 -5.19 -15.18
N CYS A 95 -8.92 -3.99 -14.62
CA CYS A 95 -9.55 -3.66 -13.34
C CYS A 95 -11.01 -3.22 -13.41
N VAL A 96 -11.51 -2.83 -14.58
CA VAL A 96 -12.94 -2.56 -14.79
C VAL A 96 -13.70 -3.83 -15.19
N LEU A 97 -13.05 -4.73 -15.91
CA LEU A 97 -13.68 -5.94 -16.47
C LEU A 97 -13.67 -7.14 -15.52
N ASP A 98 -12.74 -7.20 -14.56
CA ASP A 98 -12.68 -8.28 -13.56
C ASP A 98 -12.47 -7.73 -12.13
N PRO A 99 -13.50 -7.09 -11.55
CA PRO A 99 -13.32 -6.36 -10.29
C PRO A 99 -13.15 -7.27 -9.07
N THR A 100 -13.59 -8.53 -9.11
CA THR A 100 -13.53 -9.48 -7.98
C THR A 100 -14.14 -10.82 -8.40
N LEU A 101 -13.33 -11.79 -8.82
CA LEU A 101 -13.70 -13.19 -8.72
C LEU A 101 -12.70 -13.93 -7.81
N PRO A 102 -13.15 -14.86 -6.96
CA PRO A 102 -12.25 -15.71 -6.21
C PRO A 102 -11.53 -16.60 -7.20
N ILE A 103 -10.22 -16.42 -7.31
CA ILE A 103 -9.38 -17.34 -8.04
C ILE A 103 -9.02 -18.45 -7.07
N PHE A 104 -9.65 -19.60 -7.31
CA PHE A 104 -9.21 -20.86 -6.72
C PHE A 104 -7.81 -21.17 -7.27
N ASP A 105 -6.91 -21.66 -6.42
CA ASP A 105 -5.49 -22.01 -6.71
C ASP A 105 -4.42 -20.90 -6.58
N CYS A 106 -4.62 -19.92 -5.68
CA CYS A 106 -3.59 -18.91 -5.33
C CYS A 106 -3.13 -17.99 -6.48
N ALA A 107 -3.82 -18.02 -7.63
CA ALA A 107 -3.54 -17.12 -8.74
C ALA A 107 -4.21 -15.74 -8.53
N LEU A 108 -3.60 -14.71 -9.12
CA LEU A 108 -4.11 -13.33 -9.10
C LEU A 108 -5.05 -13.11 -10.29
N ASN A 109 -6.06 -12.27 -10.12
CA ASN A 109 -6.95 -11.91 -11.22
C ASN A 109 -6.27 -10.90 -12.12
N ASP A 110 -6.80 -10.69 -13.33
CA ASP A 110 -6.13 -9.88 -14.33
C ASP A 110 -5.84 -8.45 -13.82
N CYS A 111 -6.73 -7.91 -12.97
CA CYS A 111 -6.51 -6.62 -12.32
C CYS A 111 -5.34 -6.66 -11.33
N LEU A 112 -5.33 -7.64 -10.42
CA LEU A 112 -4.30 -7.80 -9.40
C LEU A 112 -2.96 -8.14 -10.03
N ALA A 113 -2.93 -9.00 -11.07
CA ALA A 113 -1.74 -9.33 -11.82
C ALA A 113 -1.13 -8.10 -12.51
N CYS A 114 -1.95 -7.30 -13.19
CA CYS A 114 -1.49 -6.03 -13.77
C CYS A 114 -0.98 -5.05 -12.71
N ASN A 115 -1.66 -4.97 -11.56
CA ASN A 115 -1.20 -4.14 -10.45
C ASN A 115 0.16 -4.61 -9.91
N GLU A 116 0.39 -5.92 -9.73
CA GLU A 116 1.68 -6.47 -9.30
C GLU A 116 2.81 -6.15 -10.28
N GLU A 117 2.52 -6.15 -11.58
CA GLU A 117 3.53 -5.92 -12.60
C GLU A 117 3.88 -4.44 -12.75
N LEU A 118 2.87 -3.56 -12.79
CA LEU A 118 3.05 -2.17 -13.22
C LEU A 118 3.04 -1.15 -12.09
N SER A 119 2.43 -1.45 -10.94
CA SER A 119 2.24 -0.49 -9.85
C SER A 119 2.91 -0.92 -8.55
N ALA A 120 2.84 -2.21 -8.22
CA ALA A 120 3.42 -2.74 -7.00
C ALA A 120 4.94 -2.56 -6.90
N PRO A 121 5.77 -2.59 -7.98
CA PRO A 121 7.22 -2.45 -7.82
C PRO A 121 7.64 -1.11 -7.21
N THR A 122 6.95 -0.01 -7.58
CA THR A 122 7.16 1.30 -6.97
C THR A 122 6.65 1.30 -5.53
N PHE A 123 5.40 0.86 -5.31
CA PHE A 123 4.82 0.80 -3.97
C PHE A 123 5.68 -0.01 -2.99
N ASP A 124 6.06 -1.23 -3.35
CA ASP A 124 6.85 -2.16 -2.53
C ASP A 124 8.26 -1.64 -2.23
N LYS A 125 8.86 -0.90 -3.18
CA LYS A 125 10.15 -0.24 -2.96
C LYS A 125 10.03 0.83 -1.89
N PHE A 126 9.00 1.67 -1.95
CA PHE A 126 8.88 2.83 -1.07
C PHE A 126 8.20 2.54 0.27
N ALA A 127 7.10 1.79 0.28
CA ALA A 127 6.26 1.58 1.45
C ALA A 127 7.05 0.96 2.62
N GLY A 128 7.98 0.03 2.31
CA GLY A 128 8.73 -0.77 3.29
C GLY A 128 7.88 -1.81 4.02
N ARG A 129 6.66 -1.40 4.42
CA ARG A 129 5.64 -2.22 5.04
C ARG A 129 4.44 -2.37 4.10
N THR A 130 4.08 -3.61 3.79
CA THR A 130 2.89 -3.98 2.99
C THR A 130 2.08 -5.02 3.75
N ARG A 131 0.84 -5.32 3.32
CA ARG A 131 -0.01 -6.36 3.95
C ARG A 131 0.74 -7.69 4.10
N ARG A 132 1.28 -8.15 2.97
CA ARG A 132 2.09 -9.38 2.84
C ARG A 132 3.32 -9.43 3.75
N ARG A 133 3.94 -8.28 4.03
CA ARG A 133 5.12 -8.19 4.91
C ARG A 133 4.78 -7.89 6.37
N SER A 134 3.50 -7.68 6.68
CA SER A 134 3.02 -7.33 8.02
C SER A 134 2.18 -8.42 8.69
N GLY A 135 1.86 -9.51 7.98
CA GLY A 135 0.92 -10.53 8.46
C GLY A 135 -0.52 -10.02 8.57
N LEU A 136 -0.90 -9.05 7.72
CA LEU A 136 -2.23 -8.46 7.61
C LEU A 136 -2.92 -8.87 6.32
#